data_AF-A0ABD4Q7S0-F1
#
_entry.id   AF-A0ABD4Q7S0-F1
#
_cell.length_a   1.000
_cell.length_b   1.000
_cell.length_c   1.000
_cell.angle_alpha   90.00
_cell.angle_beta   90.00
_cell.angle_gamma   90.00
#
_symmetry.space_group_name_H-M   'P 1'
#
loop_
_entity.id
_entity.type
_entity.pdbx_description
1 polymer ?
#
loop_
_entity_poly.entity_id
_entity_poly.type
_entity_poly.pdbx_seq_one_letter_code
_entity_poly.pdbx_strand_id
1 'polypeptide(L)'
;YVPCNEELYASALGMGATLNGKALSIDPSKTIRNAVTGIGANHHVTPAVVASLVEKLLEAGGNFIRNGSGALMLAYVAAGRLVGYYEPYM
;
A
#
# COMPACT_ATOMS: atom_id res chain seq x y z
N TYR A 1 -4.33 -13.92 0.92
CA TYR A 1 -5.54 -14.28 0.16
C TYR A 1 -6.64 -13.30 0.53
N VAL A 2 -7.39 -12.79 -0.44
CA VAL A 2 -8.49 -11.84 -0.28
C VAL A 2 -9.78 -12.55 -0.68
N PRO A 3 -10.53 -13.12 0.27
CA PRO A 3 -11.66 -14.01 -0.07
C PRO A 3 -12.77 -13.32 -0.86
N CYS A 4 -13.07 -12.05 -0.53
CA CYS A 4 -14.15 -11.31 -1.18
C CYS A 4 -13.89 -11.01 -2.67
N ASN A 5 -12.64 -11.12 -3.12
CA ASN A 5 -12.22 -10.81 -4.48
C ASN A 5 -11.56 -12.00 -5.17
N GLU A 6 -11.46 -13.15 -4.49
CA GLU A 6 -10.74 -14.35 -4.97
C GLU A 6 -9.30 -14.04 -5.44
N GLU A 7 -8.59 -13.20 -4.67
CA GLU A 7 -7.22 -12.78 -4.98
C GLU A 7 -6.19 -13.46 -4.07
N LEU A 8 -5.36 -14.32 -4.66
CA LEU A 8 -4.21 -14.95 -4.02
C LEU A 8 -2.92 -14.23 -4.41
N TYR A 9 -2.39 -13.46 -3.47
CA TYR A 9 -1.03 -12.93 -3.52
C TYR A 9 -0.07 -13.94 -2.91
N ALA A 10 0.97 -14.32 -3.66
CA ALA A 10 1.97 -15.29 -3.21
C ALA A 10 3.37 -14.90 -3.67
N SER A 11 4.37 -15.14 -2.83
CA SER A 11 5.78 -14.89 -3.12
C SER A 11 6.66 -15.84 -2.31
N ALA A 12 7.88 -16.07 -2.78
CA ALA A 12 8.94 -16.73 -2.03
C ALA A 12 10.28 -16.05 -2.30
N LEU A 13 11.22 -16.19 -1.37
CA LEU A 13 12.55 -15.59 -1.50
C LEU A 13 13.22 -16.06 -2.80
N GLY A 14 13.64 -15.09 -3.63
CA GLY A 14 14.26 -15.37 -4.94
C GLY A 14 13.30 -15.78 -6.06
N MET A 15 12.00 -15.93 -5.80
CA MET A 15 11.01 -16.41 -6.79
C MET A 15 10.08 -15.31 -7.33
N GLY A 16 10.23 -14.08 -6.85
CA GLY A 16 9.32 -12.99 -7.19
C GLY A 16 7.94 -13.11 -6.52
N ALA A 17 6.97 -12.33 -7.01
CA ALA A 17 5.62 -12.27 -6.49
C ALA A 17 4.58 -12.51 -7.59
N THR A 18 3.43 -13.07 -7.22
CA THR A 18 2.33 -13.39 -8.13
C THR A 18 0.99 -12.95 -7.56
N LEU A 19 0.04 -12.69 -8.45
CA LEU A 19 -1.39 -12.54 -8.18
C LEU A 19 -2.14 -13.59 -9.02
N ASN A 20 -2.81 -14.53 -8.37
CA ASN A 20 -3.52 -15.64 -9.03
C ASN A 20 -2.62 -16.38 -10.04
N GLY A 21 -1.36 -16.62 -9.66
CA GLY A 21 -0.37 -17.31 -10.49
C GLY A 21 0.29 -16.43 -11.57
N LYS A 22 -0.21 -15.22 -11.83
CA LYS A 22 0.41 -14.28 -12.76
C LYS A 22 1.53 -13.49 -12.07
N ALA A 23 2.72 -13.47 -12.66
CA ALA A 23 3.85 -12.68 -12.16
C ALA A 23 3.49 -11.19 -12.05
N LEU A 24 3.91 -10.58 -10.95
CA LEU A 24 3.76 -9.16 -10.69
C LEU A 24 5.03 -8.40 -11.09
N SER A 25 4.83 -7.21 -11.64
CA SER A 25 5.89 -6.25 -11.95
C SER A 25 5.39 -4.85 -11.61
N ILE A 26 6.25 -4.03 -11.02
CA ILE A 26 5.92 -2.65 -10.67
C ILE A 26 6.38 -1.73 -11.79
N ASP A 27 5.51 -0.81 -12.20
CA ASP A 27 5.85 0.27 -13.12
C ASP A 27 6.75 1.29 -12.40
N PRO A 28 8.02 1.47 -12.84
CA PRO A 28 8.96 2.37 -12.17
C PRO A 28 8.63 3.85 -12.36
N SER A 29 7.70 4.21 -13.25
CA SER A 29 7.25 5.59 -13.44
C SER A 29 6.27 6.07 -12.36
N LYS A 30 5.79 5.18 -11.49
CA LYS A 30 4.87 5.54 -10.41
C LYS A 30 5.57 6.38 -9.36
N THR A 31 4.91 7.47 -8.99
CA THR A 31 5.30 8.40 -7.94
C THR A 31 4.11 8.70 -7.06
N ILE A 32 4.35 9.31 -5.90
CA ILE A 32 3.26 9.76 -5.04
C ILE A 32 2.30 10.73 -5.74
N ARG A 33 2.73 11.42 -6.82
CA ARG A 33 1.94 12.43 -7.54
C ARG A 33 1.04 11.87 -8.65
N ASN A 34 1.31 10.66 -9.14
CA ASN A 34 0.56 10.06 -10.25
C ASN A 34 -0.11 8.73 -9.88
N ALA A 35 -0.06 8.35 -8.61
CA ALA A 35 -0.63 7.13 -8.08
C ALA A 35 -1.05 7.33 -6.61
N VAL A 36 -1.68 6.31 -6.04
CA VAL A 36 -2.30 6.39 -4.71
C VAL A 36 -1.41 5.70 -3.67
N THR A 37 -1.26 6.32 -2.51
CA THR A 37 -0.53 5.79 -1.34
C THR A 37 -1.49 5.13 -0.35
N GLY A 38 -1.20 3.92 0.10
CA GLY A 38 -1.92 3.33 1.23
C GLY A 38 -1.43 3.90 2.56
N ILE A 39 -2.33 4.22 3.47
CA ILE A 39 -1.97 4.62 4.83
C ILE A 39 -2.66 3.73 5.88
N GLY A 40 -1.86 3.30 6.86
CA GLY A 40 -2.32 2.64 8.08
C GLY A 40 -2.29 3.61 9.27
N ALA A 41 -3.09 3.30 10.28
CA ALA A 41 -3.11 4.02 11.55
C ALA A 41 -3.86 3.19 12.59
N ASN A 42 -3.31 3.17 13.80
CA ASN A 42 -3.91 2.52 14.97
C ASN A 42 -3.71 3.40 16.23
N HIS A 43 -4.23 2.94 17.37
CA HIS A 43 -4.29 3.71 18.60
C HIS A 43 -2.95 3.85 19.35
N HIS A 44 -1.87 3.20 18.87
CA HIS A 44 -0.54 3.32 19.47
C HIS A 44 0.14 4.65 19.14
N VAL A 45 -0.40 5.42 18.18
CA VAL A 45 0.10 6.74 17.80
C VAL A 45 -0.95 7.81 18.03
N THR A 46 -0.50 9.04 18.29
CA THR A 46 -1.42 10.15 18.49
C THR A 46 -2.11 10.54 17.17
N PRO A 47 -3.34 11.06 17.23
CA PRO A 47 -4.02 11.58 16.04
C PRO A 47 -3.20 12.62 15.26
N ALA A 48 -2.40 13.43 15.97
CA ALA A 48 -1.54 14.45 15.37
C ALA A 48 -0.47 13.86 14.44
N VAL A 49 0.10 12.70 14.78
CA VAL A 49 1.08 12.00 13.91
C VAL A 49 0.42 11.59 12.59
N VAL A 50 -0.79 11.04 12.65
CA VAL A 50 -1.54 10.61 11.47
C VAL A 50 -1.96 11.82 10.63
N ALA A 51 -2.44 12.89 11.28
CA ALA A 51 -2.82 14.13 10.59
C ALA A 51 -1.63 14.76 9.85
N SER A 52 -0.47 14.86 10.50
CA SER A 52 0.74 15.43 9.89
C SER A 52 1.24 14.61 8.70
N LEU A 53 1.12 13.27 8.75
CA LEU A 53 1.42 12.41 7.61
C LEU A 53 0.52 12.73 6.41
N VAL A 54 -0.79 12.81 6.64
CA VAL A 54 -1.78 13.08 5.59
C VAL A 54 -1.56 14.46 4.98
N GLU A 55 -1.36 15.48 5.82
CA GLU A 55 -1.07 16.85 5.40
C GLU A 55 0.15 16.89 4.46
N LYS A 56 1.30 16.36 4.89
CA LYS A 56 2.54 16.34 4.11
C LYS A 56 2.40 15.60 2.78
N LEU A 57 1.64 14.49 2.76
CA LEU A 57 1.41 13.74 1.53
C LEU A 57 0.58 14.55 0.53
N LEU A 58 -0.48 15.21 0.99
CA LEU A 58 -1.32 16.06 0.14
C LEU A 58 -0.55 17.30 -0.35
N GLU A 59 0.24 17.95 0.50
CA GLU A 59 1.15 19.05 0.12
C GLU A 59 2.16 18.64 -0.95
N ALA A 60 2.66 17.41 -0.88
CA ALA A 60 3.57 16.85 -1.88
C ALA A 60 2.87 16.54 -3.23
N GLY A 61 1.55 16.74 -3.33
CA GLY A 61 0.72 16.48 -4.50
C GLY A 61 0.24 15.02 -4.60
N GLY A 62 0.30 14.26 -3.50
CA GLY A 62 -0.14 12.88 -3.47
C GLY A 62 -1.59 12.70 -3.06
N ASN A 63 -2.06 11.47 -3.14
CA ASN A 63 -3.38 11.06 -2.67
C ASN A 63 -3.28 9.75 -1.88
N PHE A 64 -4.28 9.46 -1.05
CA PHE A 64 -4.24 8.30 -0.16
C PHE A 64 -5.52 7.48 -0.11
N ILE A 65 -5.37 6.22 0.28
CA ILE A 65 -6.48 5.35 0.69
C ILE A 65 -6.16 4.67 2.02
N ARG A 66 -7.20 4.26 2.74
CA ARG A 66 -7.12 3.38 3.90
C ARG A 66 -8.22 2.35 3.79
N ASN A 67 -7.87 1.08 3.59
CA ASN A 67 -8.82 -0.02 3.46
C ASN A 67 -8.92 -0.91 4.72
N GLY A 68 -8.21 -0.56 5.79
CA GLY A 68 -8.23 -1.29 7.06
C GLY A 68 -7.37 -2.57 7.12
N SER A 69 -6.63 -2.92 6.06
CA SER A 69 -5.73 -4.09 6.05
C SER A 69 -4.33 -3.72 5.58
N GLY A 70 -3.38 -3.62 6.51
CA GLY A 70 -1.97 -3.36 6.19
C GLY A 70 -1.35 -4.44 5.31
N ALA A 71 -1.69 -5.72 5.57
CA ALA A 71 -1.27 -6.83 4.74
C ALA A 71 -1.77 -6.71 3.28
N LEU A 72 -3.03 -6.32 3.08
CA LEU A 72 -3.59 -6.13 1.74
C LEU A 72 -3.00 -4.89 1.06
N MET A 73 -2.77 -3.79 1.78
CA MET A 73 -2.14 -2.61 1.20
C MET A 73 -0.70 -2.90 0.75
N LEU A 74 0.08 -3.68 1.49
CA LEU A 74 1.39 -4.16 1.04
C LEU A 74 1.29 -5.04 -0.21
N ALA A 75 0.33 -5.96 -0.26
CA ALA A 75 0.08 -6.78 -1.44
C ALA A 75 -0.33 -5.93 -2.66
N TYR A 76 -1.08 -4.85 -2.45
CA TYR A 76 -1.43 -3.89 -3.49
C TYR A 76 -0.23 -3.07 -3.98
N VAL A 77 0.74 -2.76 -3.11
CA VAL A 77 2.03 -2.19 -3.54
C VAL A 77 2.78 -3.18 -4.43
N ALA A 78 2.89 -4.44 -4.02
CA ALA A 78 3.55 -5.48 -4.81
C ALA A 78 2.88 -5.69 -6.19
N ALA A 79 1.55 -5.53 -6.27
CA ALA A 79 0.80 -5.59 -7.52
C ALA A 79 0.72 -4.27 -8.28
N GLY A 80 1.43 -3.22 -7.84
CA GLY A 80 1.44 -1.91 -8.47
C GLY A 80 0.09 -1.18 -8.42
N ARG A 81 -0.87 -1.61 -7.59
CA ARG A 81 -2.14 -0.89 -7.38
C ARG A 81 -1.96 0.35 -6.51
N LEU A 82 -0.97 0.31 -5.61
CA LEU A 82 -0.52 1.43 -4.80
C LEU A 82 0.95 1.73 -5.08
N VAL A 83 1.34 3.00 -4.92
CA VAL A 83 2.74 3.42 -5.08
C VAL A 83 3.58 3.24 -3.83
N GLY A 84 2.91 3.15 -2.67
CA GLY A 84 3.56 2.91 -1.40
C GLY A 84 2.53 2.60 -0.32
N TYR A 85 3.04 2.13 0.81
CA TYR A 85 2.28 1.95 2.04
C TYR A 85 3.08 2.55 3.19
N TYR A 86 2.42 3.31 4.05
CA TYR A 86 3.01 3.79 5.29
C TYR A 86 2.06 3.56 6.46
N GLU A 87 2.61 3.03 7.55
CA GLU A 87 1.93 2.95 8.83
C GLU A 87 2.92 3.33 9.93
N PRO A 88 2.58 4.31 10.79
CA PRO A 88 3.52 4.83 11.78
C PRO A 88 3.83 3.83 12.90
N TYR A 89 3.01 2.78 13.04
CA TYR A 89 3.21 1.69 13.98
C TYR A 89 2.59 0.41 13.40
N MET A 90 3.41 -0.59 13.09
CA MET A 90 2.96 -1.87 12.51
C MET A 90 3.10 -3.01 13.51
#